data_AF-A0A948PV76-F1
#
_entry.id   AF-A0A948PV76-F1
#
_cell.length_a   1.000
_cell.length_b   1.000
_cell.length_c   1.000
_cell.angle_alpha   90.00
_cell.angle_beta   90.00
_cell.angle_gamma   90.00
#
_symmetry.space_group_name_H-M   'P 1'
#
loop_
_entity.id
_entity.type
_entity.pdbx_description
1 polymer ?
#
loop_
_entity_poly.entity_id
_entity_poly.type
_entity_poly.pdbx_seq_one_letter_code
_entity_poly.pdbx_strand_id
1 'polypeptide(L)' 'MANVKNVGEVYHCEICGNTVQVLAVGGGELVCCGQPMTLIKEKEEK' A
#
# COMPACT_ATOMS: atom_id res chain seq x y z
N MET A 1 -3.79 -9.04 6.21
CA MET A 1 -2.36 -8.86 5.92
C MET A 1 -2.26 -8.63 4.42
N ALA A 2 -2.09 -7.36 4.06
CA ALA A 2 -2.20 -6.93 2.67
C ALA A 2 -0.82 -6.99 2.03
N ASN A 3 -0.52 -8.11 1.37
CA ASN A 3 0.63 -8.18 0.49
C ASN A 3 0.37 -7.27 -0.71
N VAL A 4 1.36 -6.49 -1.11
CA VAL A 4 1.31 -5.64 -2.30
C VAL A 4 1.26 -6.54 -3.54
N LYS A 5 0.21 -6.40 -4.35
CA LYS A 5 -0.02 -7.28 -5.51
C LYS A 5 0.16 -6.55 -6.83
N ASN A 6 -0.18 -5.27 -6.89
CA ASN A 6 -0.27 -4.56 -8.16
C ASN A 6 0.43 -3.19 -8.13
N VAL A 7 1.01 -2.81 -9.27
CA VAL A 7 1.45 -1.43 -9.52
C VAL A 7 0.23 -0.51 -9.57
N GLY A 8 0.34 0.66 -8.96
CA GLY A 8 -0.71 1.68 -8.90
C GLY A 8 -1.56 1.66 -7.64
N GLU A 9 -1.47 0.60 -6.82
CA GLU A 9 -2.11 0.54 -5.50
C GLU A 9 -1.65 1.70 -4.62
N VAL A 10 -2.57 2.31 -3.88
CA VAL A 10 -2.27 3.42 -2.95
C VAL A 10 -2.53 2.99 -1.53
N TYR A 11 -1.53 3.17 -0.69
CA TYR A 11 -1.55 2.78 0.72
C TYR A 11 -1.41 4.00 1.63
N HIS A 12 -2.13 3.98 2.75
CA HIS A 12 -2.15 5.02 3.76
C HIS A 12 -1.78 4.49 5.15
N CYS A 13 -1.03 5.27 5.91
CA CYS A 13 -0.75 5.00 7.32
C CYS A 13 -1.67 5.84 8.22
N GLU A 14 -2.58 5.18 8.93
CA GLU A 14 -3.54 5.84 9.84
C GLU A 14 -2.88 6.48 11.08
N ILE A 15 -1.61 6.17 11.39
CA ILE A 15 -0.90 6.79 12.52
C ILE A 15 -0.30 8.16 12.13
N CYS A 16 0.53 8.18 11.08
CA CYS A 16 1.32 9.36 10.72
C CYS A 16 0.77 10.12 9.51
N GLY A 17 -0.23 9.56 8.82
CA GLY A 17 -0.84 10.16 7.63
C GLY A 17 -0.07 9.93 6.33
N ASN A 18 1.04 9.19 6.34
CA ASN A 18 1.85 8.94 5.15
C ASN A 18 1.04 8.17 4.09
N THR A 19 1.09 8.64 2.85
CA THR A 19 0.43 8.01 1.71
C THR A 19 1.46 7.71 0.62
N VAL A 20 1.47 6.48 0.11
CA VAL A 20 2.43 6.02 -0.90
C VAL A 20 1.71 5.27 -2.02
N GLN A 21 2.24 5.38 -3.25
CA GLN A 21 1.77 4.62 -4.40
C GLN A 21 2.81 3.57 -4.80
N VAL A 22 2.34 2.36 -5.12
CA VAL A 22 3.20 1.27 -5.57
C VAL A 22 3.62 1.50 -7.01
N LEU A 23 4.93 1.62 -7.26
CA LEU A 23 5.49 1.76 -8.62
C LEU A 23 6.04 0.44 -9.19
N ALA A 24 6.44 -0.48 -8.32
CA ALA A 24 6.90 -1.83 -8.68
C ALA A 24 6.52 -2.80 -7.56
N VAL A 25 6.14 -4.03 -7.94
CA VAL A 25 5.66 -5.04 -6.99
C VAL A 25 6.82 -5.94 -6.57
N GLY A 26 7.06 -6.02 -5.26
CA GLY A 26 8.00 -6.98 -4.65
C GLY A 26 7.33 -8.12 -3.87
N GLY A 27 6.00 -8.11 -3.75
CA GLY A 27 5.22 -9.15 -3.06
C GLY A 27 5.23 -9.11 -1.53
N GLY A 28 5.91 -8.15 -0.90
CA GLY A 28 5.91 -7.93 0.55
C GLY A 28 4.72 -7.10 1.05
N GLU A 29 4.55 -7.02 2.37
CA GLU A 29 3.59 -6.14 3.04
C GLU A 29 4.24 -4.78 3.33
N LEU A 30 3.50 -3.68 3.09
CA LEU A 30 3.95 -2.34 3.46
C LEU A 30 3.67 -2.06 4.93
N VAL A 31 4.72 -1.72 5.68
CA VAL A 31 4.63 -1.41 7.11
C VAL A 31 5.11 0.02 7.35
N CYS A 32 4.29 0.80 8.06
CA CYS A 32 4.64 2.15 8.49
C CYS A 32 4.25 2.33 9.97
N CYS A 33 5.10 2.97 10.77
CA CYS A 33 4.89 3.14 12.21
C CYS A 33 4.65 1.82 12.98
N GLY A 34 5.26 0.72 12.52
CA GLY A 34 5.17 -0.59 13.16
C GLY A 34 3.86 -1.37 12.90
N GLN A 35 2.99 -0.88 12.01
CA GLN A 35 1.79 -1.60 11.58
C GLN A 35 1.68 -1.70 10.05
N PRO A 36 0.97 -2.70 9.53
CA PRO A 36 0.61 -2.75 8.11
C PRO A 36 -0.13 -1.49 7.68
N MET A 37 0.20 -0.96 6.50
CA MET A 37 -0.52 0.16 5.90
C MET A 37 -1.88 -0.30 5.34
N THR A 38 -2.85 0.61 5.31
CA THR A 38 -4.20 0.39 4.77
C THR A 38 -4.21 0.64 3.27
N LEU A 39 -4.74 -0.29 2.47
CA LEU A 39 -5.00 -0.06 1.04
C LEU A 39 -6.23 0.85 0.89
N ILE A 40 -6.05 2.01 0.26
CA ILE A 40 -7.12 3.00 0.07
C ILE A 40 -7.55 3.17 -1.38
N LYS A 41 -6.73 2.71 -2.32
CA LYS A 41 -7.09 2.64 -3.74
C LYS A 41 -6.51 1.38 -4.36
N GLU A 42 -7.39 0.50 -4.82
CA GLU A 42 -7.03 -0.64 -5.67
C GLU A 42 -6.64 -0.16 -7.07
N LYS A 43 -5.87 -0.98 -7.79
CA LYS A 43 -5.50 -0.69 -9.18
C LYS A 43 -6.77 -0.53 -10.03
N GLU A 44 -6.84 0.54 -10.81
CA GLU A 44 -7.80 0.64 -11.91
C GLU A 44 -7.37 -0.34 -13.00
N GLU A 45 -7.96 -1.53 -13.01
CA GLU A 45 -7.93 -2.39 -14.18
C GLU A 45 -8.86 -1.79 -15.22
N LYS A 46 -8.28 -1.41 -16.37
CA LYS A 46 -9.00 -0.94 -17.55
C LYS A 46 -8.72 -1.91 -18.69
#